data_AF-E3CZI6-F1
#
_entry.id   AF-E3CZI6-F1
#
_cell.length_a   1.000
_cell.length_b   1.000
_cell.length_c   1.000
_cell.angle_alpha   90.00
_cell.angle_beta   90.00
_cell.angle_gamma   90.00
#
_symmetry.space_group_name_H-M   'P 1'
#
loop_
_entity.id
_entity.type
_entity.pdbx_description
1 polymer ?
#
loop_
_entity_poly.entity_id
_entity_poly.type
_entity_poly.pdbx_seq_one_letter_code
_entity_poly.pdbx_strand_id
1 'polypeptide(L)'
;MGIALVCALVAWGVVCSLMLVQRRGEEARLRGEVLAAGEALRDRLVARNRGIERVLGDLPVQWGGRVPPRRDFDLAARTLSRLYPEVRGVFLLDRTRPLLALDPDRGGRRPGSHPWQVPSAKAALAGEDLRTFRGSLGPLDLPGGQRVLLVLAPLDRAFRGASGPLVAVVSLQGFLEAPEVAVLPGRLELALQDARSGRVFHGDPLTLARRPVRVFVPLTPGGWNLSTLPLGGWKSLGSPSRRWGMAAGGMAAGGALLGYLGGRRLMGRLRRRRERAVREGHYRDLVESVHDLIWEVDAQGVFTFLGPQVEGLLGMKPEELVGRTPFSLMPHKEGVRMQKLFRIRAAKGEDFLWEESAWIGRDALVYWETNARPFFREDGSLGGYRGVNRDVTNRKLRELELDGQVEELDEKMEELRRSASLDPLTEALNRRSIERELMAETRRADRYGNPLTVILCDIDRFKSINDRYGHQEGDCALRAFSRIVRGCLRTGDHFGRWGGEEFLVVAPVDGPGGAALAEKLRLELETVTRATPVPFTASFGVAVYVPGEPPETLVQRADEAMYRAKESGRNRVEVA
;
A
#
# COMPACT_ATOMS: atom_id res chain seq x y z
N MET A 1 14.97 64.37 -29.77
CA MET A 1 14.70 63.99 -28.37
C MET A 1 13.47 63.10 -28.19
N GLY A 2 12.34 63.33 -28.88
CA GLY A 2 11.11 62.54 -28.70
C GLY A 2 11.18 61.05 -29.08
N ILE A 3 11.90 60.69 -30.16
CA ILE A 3 12.01 59.29 -30.62
C ILE A 3 12.80 58.43 -29.62
N ALA A 4 13.88 58.96 -29.06
CA ALA A 4 14.69 58.25 -28.05
C ALA A 4 13.89 57.96 -26.76
N LEU A 5 13.01 58.88 -26.36
CA LEU A 5 12.14 58.70 -25.20
C LEU A 5 11.07 57.62 -25.46
N VAL A 6 10.50 57.59 -26.66
CA VAL A 6 9.53 56.56 -27.07
C VAL A 6 10.18 55.17 -27.13
N CYS A 7 11.38 55.05 -27.71
CA CYS A 7 12.12 53.80 -27.75
C CYS A 7 12.48 53.31 -26.34
N ALA A 8 12.89 54.20 -25.44
CA ALA A 8 13.18 53.86 -24.04
C ALA A 8 11.93 53.35 -23.30
N LEU A 9 10.76 53.97 -23.50
CA LEU A 9 9.50 53.55 -22.88
C LEU A 9 9.01 52.19 -23.41
N VAL A 10 9.16 51.92 -24.70
CA VAL A 10 8.80 50.62 -25.29
C VAL A 10 9.76 49.52 -24.80
N ALA A 11 11.07 49.79 -24.79
CA ALA A 11 12.06 48.85 -24.27
C ALA A 11 11.80 48.53 -22.78
N TRP A 12 11.45 49.54 -21.99
CA TRP A 12 11.09 49.37 -20.59
C TRP A 12 9.79 48.56 -20.40
N GLY A 13 8.77 48.80 -21.23
CA GLY A 13 7.54 48.01 -21.25
C GLY A 13 7.81 46.53 -21.55
N VAL A 14 8.68 46.24 -22.51
CA VAL A 14 9.09 44.88 -22.87
C VAL A 14 9.85 44.20 -21.72
N VAL A 15 10.78 44.91 -21.06
CA VAL A 15 11.50 44.39 -19.88
C VAL A 15 10.53 44.08 -18.73
N CYS A 16 9.57 44.96 -18.44
CA CYS A 16 8.54 44.73 -17.43
C CYS A 16 7.65 43.52 -17.78
N SER A 17 7.27 43.35 -19.05
CA SER A 17 6.49 42.20 -19.52
C SER A 17 7.27 40.89 -19.42
N LEU A 18 8.56 40.88 -19.78
CA LEU A 18 9.44 39.72 -19.65
C LEU A 18 9.63 39.33 -18.18
N MET A 19 9.85 40.29 -17.28
CA MET A 19 9.95 40.05 -15.83
C MET A 19 8.63 39.51 -15.24
N LEU A 20 7.48 39.98 -15.72
CA LEU A 20 6.17 39.46 -15.33
C LEU A 20 5.94 38.01 -15.78
N VAL A 21 6.37 37.66 -17.00
CA VAL A 21 6.30 36.29 -17.53
C VAL A 21 7.23 35.36 -16.75
N GLN A 22 8.48 35.77 -16.52
CA GLN A 22 9.45 35.00 -15.74
C GLN A 22 8.95 34.73 -14.30
N ARG A 23 8.38 35.75 -13.65
CA ARG A 23 7.78 35.62 -12.31
C ARG A 23 6.58 34.66 -12.28
N ARG A 24 5.74 34.65 -13.32
CA ARG A 24 4.62 33.71 -13.44
C ARG A 24 5.11 32.27 -13.64
N GLY A 25 6.19 32.07 -14.38
CA GLY A 25 6.83 30.77 -14.56
C GLY A 25 7.43 30.23 -13.26
N GLU A 26 8.12 31.07 -12.49
CA GLU A 26 8.65 30.71 -11.18
C GLU A 26 7.54 30.38 -10.16
N GLU A 27 6.46 31.18 -10.11
CA GLU A 27 5.32 30.89 -9.24
C GLU A 27 4.63 29.57 -9.62
N ALA A 28 4.47 29.28 -10.92
CA ALA A 28 3.88 28.02 -11.39
C ALA A 28 4.74 26.81 -11.03
N ARG A 29 6.07 26.91 -11.19
CA ARG A 29 7.01 25.86 -10.78
C ARG A 29 6.95 25.60 -9.28
N LEU A 30 7.01 26.66 -8.45
CA LEU A 30 6.90 26.57 -7.00
C LEU A 30 5.57 25.94 -6.56
N ARG A 31 4.46 26.31 -7.22
CA ARG A 31 3.16 25.66 -6.98
C ARG A 31 3.17 24.17 -7.30
N GLY A 32 3.85 23.76 -8.37
CA GLY A 32 4.03 22.35 -8.72
C GLY A 32 4.82 21.59 -7.65
N GLU A 33 5.94 22.16 -7.16
CA GLU A 33 6.75 21.58 -6.09
C GLU A 33 5.94 21.44 -4.77
N VAL A 34 5.15 22.46 -4.43
CA VAL A 34 4.27 22.45 -3.23
C VAL A 34 3.15 21.42 -3.38
N LEU A 35 2.54 21.30 -4.56
CA LEU A 35 1.51 20.29 -4.85
C LEU A 35 2.07 18.88 -4.68
N ALA A 36 3.22 18.60 -5.30
CA ALA A 36 3.88 17.29 -5.19
C ALA A 36 4.22 16.94 -3.73
N ALA A 37 4.70 17.91 -2.96
CA ALA A 37 4.94 17.71 -1.52
C ALA A 37 3.65 17.43 -0.74
N GLY A 38 2.55 18.12 -1.07
CA GLY A 38 1.23 17.87 -0.49
C GLY A 38 0.68 16.48 -0.82
N GLU A 39 0.83 16.02 -2.06
CA GLU A 39 0.42 14.68 -2.49
C GLU A 39 1.25 13.59 -1.81
N ALA A 40 2.57 13.78 -1.71
CA ALA A 40 3.44 12.86 -0.98
C ALA A 40 3.07 12.75 0.51
N LEU A 41 2.71 13.87 1.16
CA LEU A 41 2.21 13.84 2.54
C LEU A 41 0.87 13.13 2.65
N ARG A 42 -0.08 13.40 1.73
CA ARG A 42 -1.37 12.68 1.66
C ARG A 42 -1.12 11.17 1.63
N ASP A 43 -0.23 10.71 0.76
CA ASP A 43 0.00 9.28 0.57
C ASP A 43 0.61 8.63 1.82
N ARG A 44 1.52 9.33 2.51
CA ARG A 44 2.09 8.86 3.79
C ARG A 44 1.07 8.81 4.91
N LEU A 45 0.21 9.83 5.04
CA LEU A 45 -0.89 9.85 6.00
C LEU A 45 -1.82 8.65 5.78
N VAL A 46 -2.21 8.42 4.53
CA VAL A 46 -3.09 7.28 4.16
C VAL A 46 -2.39 5.94 4.42
N ALA A 47 -1.12 5.80 4.05
CA ALA A 47 -0.35 4.58 4.25
C ALA A 47 -0.17 4.25 5.75
N ARG A 48 0.18 5.25 6.56
CA ARG A 48 0.32 5.10 8.02
C ARG A 48 -1.00 4.64 8.65
N ASN A 49 -2.11 5.27 8.27
CA ASN A 49 -3.43 4.89 8.77
C ASN A 49 -3.82 3.45 8.37
N ARG A 50 -3.60 3.07 7.10
CA ARG A 50 -3.85 1.70 6.62
C ARG A 50 -3.01 0.66 7.36
N GLY A 51 -1.79 1.01 7.78
CA GLY A 51 -0.95 0.14 8.61
C GLY A 51 -1.61 -0.19 9.95
N ILE A 52 -2.15 0.81 10.63
CA ILE A 52 -2.88 0.63 11.89
C ILE A 52 -4.15 -0.19 11.65
N GLU A 53 -4.94 0.12 10.62
CA GLU A 53 -6.16 -0.60 10.26
C GLU A 53 -5.91 -2.09 9.97
N ARG A 54 -4.80 -2.40 9.28
CA ARG A 54 -4.42 -3.78 8.95
C ARG A 54 -4.13 -4.58 10.22
N VAL A 55 -3.23 -4.09 11.07
CA VAL A 55 -2.87 -4.78 12.31
C VAL A 55 -4.10 -4.96 13.19
N LEU A 56 -4.95 -3.93 13.30
CA LEU A 56 -6.19 -4.00 14.06
C LEU A 56 -7.17 -5.04 13.49
N GLY A 57 -7.27 -5.13 12.16
CA GLY A 57 -8.14 -6.08 11.47
C GLY A 57 -7.68 -7.54 11.55
N ASP A 58 -6.40 -7.80 11.78
CA ASP A 58 -5.84 -9.16 11.87
C ASP A 58 -6.04 -9.78 13.27
N LEU A 59 -6.19 -8.95 14.31
CA LEU A 59 -6.33 -9.40 15.70
C LEU A 59 -7.53 -10.35 15.93
N PRO A 60 -8.75 -10.08 15.42
CA PRO A 60 -9.89 -11.00 15.58
C PRO A 60 -9.64 -12.39 14.98
N VAL A 61 -8.88 -12.47 13.88
CA VAL A 61 -8.49 -13.73 13.23
C VAL A 61 -7.52 -14.50 14.13
N GLN A 62 -6.52 -13.82 14.68
CA GLN A 62 -5.55 -14.40 15.63
C GLN A 62 -6.22 -14.92 16.92
N TRP A 63 -7.29 -14.26 17.37
CA TRP A 63 -8.07 -14.71 18.53
C TRP A 63 -9.04 -15.86 18.22
N GLY A 64 -9.12 -16.30 16.96
CA GLY A 64 -9.97 -17.40 16.52
C GLY A 64 -11.47 -17.08 16.55
N GLY A 65 -11.84 -15.82 16.28
CA GLY A 65 -13.25 -15.43 16.16
C GLY A 65 -14.02 -15.39 17.47
N ARG A 66 -13.35 -15.12 18.61
CA ARG A 66 -14.00 -14.94 19.92
C ARG A 66 -13.26 -13.91 20.75
N VAL A 67 -13.94 -13.35 21.75
CA VAL A 67 -13.31 -12.44 22.72
C VAL A 67 -12.09 -13.14 23.37
N PRO A 68 -10.89 -12.54 23.28
CA PRO A 68 -9.69 -13.13 23.86
C PRO A 68 -9.66 -13.00 25.39
N PRO A 69 -8.87 -13.82 26.10
CA PRO A 69 -8.52 -13.56 27.49
C PRO A 69 -7.91 -12.17 27.67
N ARG A 70 -8.14 -11.54 28.83
CA ARG A 70 -7.65 -10.17 29.11
C ARG A 70 -6.13 -10.02 28.89
N ARG A 71 -5.36 -11.03 29.27
CA ARG A 71 -3.89 -11.06 29.09
C ARG A 71 -3.50 -10.93 27.61
N ASP A 72 -4.18 -11.66 26.73
CA ASP A 72 -3.88 -11.68 25.30
C ASP A 72 -4.31 -10.39 24.62
N PHE A 73 -5.44 -9.82 25.05
CA PHE A 73 -5.87 -8.48 24.63
C PHE A 73 -4.86 -7.40 25.04
N ASP A 74 -4.44 -7.40 26.32
CA ASP A 74 -3.47 -6.43 26.83
C ASP A 74 -2.11 -6.58 26.12
N LEU A 75 -1.70 -7.80 25.79
CA LEU A 75 -0.49 -8.06 25.00
C LEU A 75 -0.61 -7.50 23.58
N ALA A 76 -1.72 -7.78 22.88
CA ALA A 76 -1.97 -7.27 21.54
C ALA A 76 -1.98 -5.74 21.50
N ALA A 77 -2.66 -5.11 22.48
CA ALA A 77 -2.73 -3.66 22.59
C ALA A 77 -1.35 -3.04 22.87
N ARG A 78 -0.52 -3.63 23.75
CA ARG A 78 0.86 -3.17 23.98
C ARG A 78 1.75 -3.35 22.74
N THR A 79 1.58 -4.44 22.00
CA THR A 79 2.30 -4.67 20.74
C THR A 79 1.92 -3.60 19.71
N LEU A 80 0.63 -3.29 19.58
CA LEU A 80 0.17 -2.22 18.70
C LEU A 80 0.75 -0.87 19.10
N SER A 81 0.75 -0.50 20.40
CA SER A 81 1.38 0.73 20.88
C SER A 81 2.91 0.76 20.74
N ARG A 82 3.59 -0.40 20.67
CA ARG A 82 5.04 -0.45 20.37
C ARG A 82 5.32 -0.21 18.89
N LEU A 83 4.49 -0.77 18.00
CA LEU A 83 4.60 -0.57 16.55
C LEU A 83 4.17 0.84 16.14
N TYR A 84 3.17 1.38 16.81
CA TYR A 84 2.59 2.70 16.57
C TYR A 84 2.54 3.48 17.89
N PRO A 85 3.61 4.20 18.27
CA PRO A 85 3.69 4.96 19.52
C PRO A 85 2.58 6.00 19.70
N GLU A 86 1.96 6.44 18.61
CA GLU A 86 0.80 7.33 18.59
C GLU A 86 -0.50 6.65 19.03
N VAL A 87 -0.57 5.32 19.02
CA VAL A 87 -1.70 4.55 19.54
C VAL A 87 -1.68 4.64 21.06
N ARG A 88 -2.62 5.43 21.57
CA ARG A 88 -2.80 5.65 22.99
C ARG A 88 -3.56 4.47 23.60
N GLY A 89 -4.71 4.08 23.05
CA GLY A 89 -5.50 3.00 23.63
C GLY A 89 -6.11 2.06 22.61
N VAL A 90 -6.53 0.87 23.06
CA VAL A 90 -7.23 -0.12 22.23
C VAL A 90 -8.46 -0.61 22.98
N PHE A 91 -9.58 -0.72 22.26
CA PHE A 91 -10.89 -1.04 22.79
C PHE A 91 -11.57 -2.10 21.93
N LEU A 92 -12.04 -3.19 22.56
CA LEU A 92 -12.98 -4.13 21.95
C LEU A 92 -14.37 -3.79 22.43
N LEU A 93 -15.29 -3.52 21.51
CA LEU A 93 -16.63 -3.08 21.85
C LEU A 93 -17.65 -4.20 21.66
N ASP A 94 -18.65 -4.23 22.54
CA ASP A 94 -19.93 -4.86 22.26
C ASP A 94 -20.97 -3.76 21.96
N ARG A 95 -21.42 -3.72 20.70
CA ARG A 95 -22.15 -2.59 20.11
C ARG A 95 -21.35 -1.29 20.26
N THR A 96 -21.70 -0.47 21.25
CA THR A 96 -21.06 0.82 21.56
C THR A 96 -20.43 0.85 22.96
N ARG A 97 -20.47 -0.27 23.69
CA ARG A 97 -19.93 -0.38 25.04
C ARG A 97 -18.59 -1.13 25.03
N PRO A 98 -17.57 -0.65 25.76
CA PRO A 98 -16.30 -1.36 25.87
C PRO A 98 -16.48 -2.68 26.62
N LEU A 99 -16.08 -3.78 26.00
CA LEU A 99 -15.97 -5.08 26.63
C LEU A 99 -14.56 -5.28 27.21
N LEU A 100 -13.54 -4.95 26.43
CA LEU A 100 -12.14 -4.90 26.87
C LEU A 100 -11.52 -3.56 26.47
N ALA A 101 -10.64 -3.04 27.32
CA ALA A 101 -10.00 -1.75 27.12
C ALA A 101 -8.63 -1.73 27.77
N LEU A 102 -7.62 -1.29 27.02
CA LEU A 102 -6.31 -0.90 27.55
C LEU A 102 -6.20 0.61 27.37
N ASP A 103 -6.36 1.32 28.47
CA ASP A 103 -6.21 2.79 28.56
C ASP A 103 -4.78 3.10 29.03
N PRO A 104 -4.01 3.92 28.30
CA PRO A 104 -2.63 4.23 28.66
C PRO A 104 -2.54 5.23 29.81
N ASP A 105 -3.55 6.09 30.01
CA ASP A 105 -3.44 7.22 30.94
C ASP A 105 -3.76 6.80 32.38
N ARG A 106 -4.32 5.60 32.59
CA ARG A 106 -4.51 5.01 33.92
C ARG A 106 -4.43 3.50 33.89
N GLY A 107 -3.49 2.94 34.67
CA GLY A 107 -3.44 1.52 34.99
C GLY A 107 -4.78 1.00 35.54
N GLY A 108 -5.63 0.51 34.64
CA GLY A 108 -6.72 -0.42 34.89
C GLY A 108 -7.89 0.00 35.80
N ARG A 109 -7.97 1.20 36.38
CA ARG A 109 -9.03 1.51 37.36
C ARG A 109 -9.53 2.97 37.34
N ARG A 110 -10.57 3.27 36.55
CA ARG A 110 -11.78 4.06 36.92
C ARG A 110 -12.68 4.31 35.67
N PRO A 111 -14.02 4.16 35.77
CA PRO A 111 -14.96 4.53 34.70
C PRO A 111 -15.22 6.05 34.76
N GLY A 112 -14.89 6.80 33.69
CA GLY A 112 -15.13 8.26 33.66
C GLY A 112 -14.38 9.07 32.58
N SER A 113 -13.28 8.54 32.03
CA SER A 113 -12.40 9.19 31.04
C SER A 113 -12.40 8.47 29.68
N HIS A 114 -13.49 7.79 29.37
CA HIS A 114 -13.58 6.91 28.22
C HIS A 114 -13.88 7.74 26.96
N PRO A 115 -13.24 7.51 25.79
CA PRO A 115 -13.59 8.20 24.55
C PRO A 115 -15.09 8.08 24.24
N TRP A 116 -15.67 6.94 24.62
CA TRP A 116 -17.07 6.58 24.41
C TRP A 116 -18.02 7.08 25.51
N GLN A 117 -17.53 7.88 26.46
CA GLN A 117 -18.35 8.71 27.36
C GLN A 117 -18.44 10.15 26.86
N VAL A 118 -17.65 10.53 25.84
CA VAL A 118 -17.69 11.85 25.21
C VAL A 118 -18.82 11.90 24.18
N PRO A 119 -19.75 12.86 24.25
CA PRO A 119 -20.88 12.96 23.32
C PRO A 119 -20.46 13.01 21.83
N SER A 120 -19.32 13.64 21.53
CA SER A 120 -18.77 13.76 20.16
C SER A 120 -18.38 12.42 19.55
N ALA A 121 -17.75 11.53 20.32
CA ALA A 121 -17.42 10.19 19.86
C ALA A 121 -18.70 9.39 19.61
N LYS A 122 -19.63 9.34 20.58
CA LYS A 122 -20.92 8.66 20.43
C LYS A 122 -21.69 9.13 19.19
N ALA A 123 -21.70 10.44 18.93
CA ALA A 123 -22.35 11.00 17.75
C ALA A 123 -21.65 10.59 16.44
N ALA A 124 -20.32 10.62 16.39
CA ALA A 124 -19.55 10.19 15.22
C ALA A 124 -19.78 8.71 14.86
N LEU A 125 -20.00 7.87 15.86
CA LEU A 125 -20.22 6.43 15.71
C LEU A 125 -21.69 6.07 15.43
N ALA A 126 -22.63 6.88 15.91
CA ALA A 126 -24.06 6.64 15.71
C ALA A 126 -24.51 6.86 14.25
N GLY A 127 -23.72 7.59 13.45
CA GLY A 127 -23.99 7.82 12.03
C GLY A 127 -23.48 6.73 11.09
N GLU A 128 -22.71 5.75 11.59
CA GLU A 128 -22.04 4.74 10.76
C GLU A 128 -22.48 3.33 11.18
N ASP A 129 -22.59 2.40 10.23
CA ASP A 129 -22.82 0.99 10.56
C ASP A 129 -21.54 0.34 11.09
N LEU A 130 -21.35 0.41 12.40
CA LEU A 130 -20.16 -0.09 13.10
C LEU A 130 -19.89 -1.59 12.90
N ARG A 131 -20.83 -2.36 12.34
CA ARG A 131 -20.62 -3.77 11.99
C ARG A 131 -19.85 -3.95 10.70
N THR A 132 -19.93 -2.99 9.79
CA THR A 132 -19.34 -3.06 8.45
C THR A 132 -18.30 -1.98 8.21
N PHE A 133 -18.34 -0.91 9.01
CA PHE A 133 -17.42 0.21 8.89
C PHE A 133 -15.99 -0.20 9.20
N ARG A 134 -15.14 -0.15 8.16
CA ARG A 134 -13.68 -0.19 8.26
C ARG A 134 -13.16 1.16 7.80
N GLY A 135 -12.40 1.83 8.66
CA GLY A 135 -11.89 3.16 8.36
C GLY A 135 -11.62 3.94 9.63
N SER A 136 -11.43 5.25 9.48
CA SER A 136 -11.13 6.12 10.61
C SER A 136 -12.16 7.23 10.79
N LEU A 137 -12.39 7.62 12.04
CA LEU A 137 -13.29 8.70 12.43
C LEU A 137 -12.51 9.79 13.16
N GLY A 138 -12.85 11.05 12.86
CA GLY A 138 -12.30 12.22 13.52
C GLY A 138 -11.75 13.28 12.55
N PRO A 139 -11.02 14.26 13.09
CA PRO A 139 -10.49 14.30 14.45
C PRO A 139 -11.53 14.67 15.51
N LEU A 140 -11.47 13.98 16.65
CA LEU A 140 -12.36 14.18 17.79
C LEU A 140 -11.59 14.83 18.94
N ASP A 141 -12.24 15.77 19.64
CA ASP A 141 -11.70 16.35 20.86
C ASP A 141 -12.17 15.53 22.07
N LEU A 142 -11.22 15.03 22.87
CA LEU A 142 -11.44 14.37 24.15
C LEU A 142 -11.28 15.35 25.33
N PRO A 143 -11.91 15.07 26.49
CA PRO A 143 -11.66 15.81 27.73
C PRO A 143 -10.16 15.90 28.04
N GLY A 144 -9.71 17.07 28.50
CA GLY A 144 -8.28 17.34 28.69
C GLY A 144 -7.57 17.91 27.47
N GLY A 145 -8.30 18.25 26.40
CA GLY A 145 -7.76 18.95 25.23
C GLY A 145 -7.02 18.04 24.23
N GLN A 146 -7.04 16.73 24.45
CA GLN A 146 -6.44 15.76 23.54
C GLN A 146 -7.28 15.63 22.27
N ARG A 147 -6.64 15.68 21.09
CA ARG A 147 -7.28 15.33 19.81
C ARG A 147 -6.88 13.95 19.36
N VAL A 148 -7.86 13.17 18.93
CA VAL A 148 -7.65 11.78 18.52
C VAL A 148 -8.31 11.46 17.18
N LEU A 149 -7.72 10.48 16.51
CA LEU A 149 -8.31 9.72 15.43
C LEU A 149 -8.74 8.36 15.99
N LEU A 150 -9.96 7.93 15.69
CA LEU A 150 -10.41 6.57 15.99
C LEU A 150 -10.21 5.73 14.75
N VAL A 151 -9.41 4.68 14.84
CA VAL A 151 -9.20 3.72 13.74
C VAL A 151 -10.00 2.48 14.06
N LEU A 152 -10.93 2.09 13.19
CA LEU A 152 -11.90 1.03 13.45
C LEU A 152 -11.68 -0.16 12.53
N ALA A 153 -11.72 -1.35 13.13
CA ALA A 153 -11.77 -2.62 12.42
C ALA A 153 -13.07 -3.36 12.81
N PRO A 154 -13.94 -3.71 11.84
CA PRO A 154 -15.15 -4.46 12.12
C PRO A 154 -14.80 -5.89 12.56
N LEU A 155 -15.64 -6.47 13.40
CA LEU A 155 -15.58 -7.89 13.73
C LEU A 155 -16.42 -8.68 12.72
N ASP A 156 -15.96 -9.89 12.38
CA ASP A 156 -16.75 -10.84 11.60
C ASP A 156 -18.10 -11.11 12.29
N ARG A 157 -19.17 -11.34 11.52
CA ARG A 157 -20.47 -11.77 12.06
C ARG A 157 -20.37 -13.08 12.85
N ALA A 158 -19.39 -13.92 12.55
CA ALA A 158 -19.10 -15.15 13.30
C ALA A 158 -18.34 -14.90 14.62
N PHE A 159 -17.90 -13.67 14.90
CA PHE A 159 -17.15 -13.35 16.11
C PHE A 159 -18.03 -13.47 17.36
N ARG A 160 -17.65 -14.35 18.28
CA ARG A 160 -18.45 -14.67 19.47
C ARG A 160 -18.07 -13.81 20.67
N GLY A 161 -19.09 -13.26 21.34
CA GLY A 161 -18.98 -12.55 22.61
C GLY A 161 -18.86 -11.02 22.52
N ALA A 162 -18.73 -10.46 21.31
CA ALA A 162 -18.75 -9.03 21.05
C ALA A 162 -19.38 -8.74 19.68
N SER A 163 -20.21 -7.70 19.58
CA SER A 163 -20.89 -7.33 18.33
C SER A 163 -20.53 -5.93 17.81
N GLY A 164 -19.59 -5.24 18.48
CA GLY A 164 -19.06 -3.93 18.07
C GLY A 164 -17.63 -4.04 17.53
N PRO A 165 -17.06 -2.97 16.97
CA PRO A 165 -15.75 -3.01 16.33
C PRO A 165 -14.61 -3.09 17.36
N LEU A 166 -13.44 -3.47 16.87
CA LEU A 166 -12.16 -3.21 17.54
C LEU A 166 -11.70 -1.80 17.16
N VAL A 167 -11.23 -1.02 18.12
CA VAL A 167 -10.93 0.40 17.92
C VAL A 167 -9.60 0.77 18.55
N ALA A 168 -8.72 1.37 17.76
CA ALA A 168 -7.52 2.03 18.24
C ALA A 168 -7.77 3.54 18.38
N VAL A 169 -7.39 4.11 19.52
CA VAL A 169 -7.40 5.54 19.79
C VAL A 169 -6.01 6.08 19.50
N VAL A 170 -5.90 6.87 18.45
CA VAL A 170 -4.63 7.39 17.94
C VAL A 170 -4.53 8.87 18.28
N SER A 171 -3.46 9.27 18.95
CA SER A 171 -3.15 10.69 19.18
C SER A 171 -2.94 11.37 17.83
N LEU A 172 -3.74 12.41 17.53
CA LEU A 172 -3.60 13.13 16.26
C LEU A 172 -2.22 13.79 16.14
N GLN A 173 -1.72 14.37 17.23
CA GLN A 173 -0.40 14.97 17.26
C GLN A 173 0.70 13.93 16.98
N GLY A 174 0.70 12.81 17.73
CA GLY A 174 1.68 11.75 17.52
C GLY A 174 1.61 11.13 16.11
N PHE A 175 0.41 11.03 15.55
CA PHE A 175 0.21 10.53 14.18
C PHE A 175 0.82 11.45 13.12
N LEU A 176 0.71 12.77 13.29
CA LEU A 176 1.28 13.75 12.38
C LEU A 176 2.81 13.89 12.56
N GLU A 177 3.31 13.65 13.77
CA GLU A 177 4.74 13.70 14.12
C GLU A 177 5.47 12.36 13.87
N ALA A 178 4.76 11.30 13.47
CA ALA A 178 5.35 10.00 13.19
C ALA A 178 6.47 10.14 12.13
N PRO A 179 7.64 9.51 12.30
CA PRO A 179 8.78 9.68 11.38
C PRO A 179 8.45 9.43 9.91
N GLU A 180 7.54 8.49 9.64
CA GLU A 180 7.07 8.12 8.30
C GLU A 180 6.14 9.16 7.68
N VAL A 181 5.58 10.07 8.49
CA VAL A 181 4.68 11.17 8.08
C VAL A 181 5.44 12.50 8.09
N ALA A 182 6.25 12.76 9.11
CA ALA A 182 6.84 14.05 9.45
C ALA A 182 7.90 14.58 8.47
N VAL A 183 8.32 13.80 7.47
CA VAL A 183 9.33 14.23 6.47
C VAL A 183 8.70 15.18 5.45
N LEU A 184 8.38 16.39 5.88
CA LEU A 184 8.28 17.52 4.97
C LEU A 184 9.55 18.34 5.10
N PRO A 185 10.11 18.84 3.98
CA PRO A 185 11.20 19.81 4.07
C PRO A 185 10.72 20.97 4.94
N GLY A 186 11.56 21.48 5.86
CA GLY A 186 11.27 22.62 6.75
C GLY A 186 11.06 23.97 6.02
N ARG A 187 10.51 23.93 4.81
CA ARG A 187 10.24 25.01 3.87
C ARG A 187 8.75 25.18 3.59
N LEU A 188 7.85 24.43 4.24
CA LEU A 188 6.40 24.49 4.00
C LEU A 188 5.61 24.77 5.29
N GLU A 189 4.66 25.70 5.20
CA GLU A 189 3.56 25.89 6.15
C GLU A 189 2.41 24.94 5.78
N LEU A 190 1.77 24.36 6.79
CA LEU A 190 0.79 23.28 6.66
C LEU A 190 -0.45 23.62 7.47
N ALA A 191 -1.63 23.30 6.94
CA ALA A 191 -2.88 23.33 7.70
C ALA A 191 -3.80 22.20 7.26
N LEU A 192 -4.37 21.48 8.23
CA LEU A 192 -5.37 20.43 7.99
C LEU A 192 -6.74 20.89 8.48
N GLN A 193 -7.74 20.69 7.63
CA GLN A 193 -9.15 20.94 7.91
C GLN A 193 -9.98 19.71 7.70
N ASP A 194 -11.02 19.55 8.51
CA ASP A 194 -12.08 18.59 8.24
C ASP A 194 -12.88 19.08 7.03
N ALA A 195 -13.04 18.23 6.00
CA ALA A 195 -13.61 18.69 4.74
C ALA A 195 -15.13 18.94 4.80
N ARG A 196 -15.84 18.34 5.77
CA ARG A 196 -17.29 18.56 5.96
C ARG A 196 -17.57 19.82 6.76
N SER A 197 -16.87 20.00 7.88
CA SER A 197 -17.09 21.11 8.81
C SER A 197 -16.26 22.36 8.51
N GLY A 198 -15.19 22.22 7.72
CA GLY A 198 -14.20 23.29 7.48
C GLY A 198 -13.35 23.63 8.71
N ARG A 199 -13.47 22.88 9.80
CA ARG A 199 -12.77 23.15 11.05
C ARG A 199 -11.28 22.84 10.91
N VAL A 200 -10.43 23.83 11.16
CA VAL A 200 -8.97 23.64 11.25
C VAL A 200 -8.63 22.91 12.53
N PHE A 201 -7.87 21.82 12.42
CA PHE A 201 -7.48 21.02 13.57
C PHE A 201 -5.97 20.80 13.69
N HIS A 202 -5.20 21.23 12.70
CA HIS A 202 -3.74 21.26 12.76
C HIS A 202 -3.21 22.38 11.85
N GLY A 203 -2.13 23.04 12.25
CA GLY A 203 -1.52 24.13 11.50
C GLY A 203 -2.13 25.51 11.76
N ASP A 204 -1.57 26.54 11.13
CA ASP A 204 -2.00 27.94 11.25
C ASP A 204 -3.20 28.22 10.32
N PRO A 205 -4.36 28.66 10.85
CA PRO A 205 -5.51 29.09 10.04
C PRO A 205 -5.18 30.20 9.02
N LEU A 206 -4.17 31.04 9.28
CA LEU A 206 -3.75 32.09 8.35
C LEU A 206 -3.17 31.53 7.04
N THR A 207 -2.70 30.28 7.04
CA THR A 207 -2.27 29.55 5.83
C THR A 207 -3.40 29.53 4.78
N LEU A 208 -4.66 29.45 5.23
CA LEU A 208 -5.83 29.31 4.37
C LEU A 208 -6.18 30.59 3.62
N ALA A 209 -5.86 31.74 4.22
CA ALA A 209 -6.06 33.04 3.61
C ALA A 209 -5.00 33.36 2.53
N ARG A 210 -3.90 32.62 2.49
CA ARG A 210 -2.72 32.89 1.65
C ARG A 210 -2.69 32.12 0.33
N ARG A 211 -3.85 31.70 -0.18
CA ARG A 211 -3.99 30.88 -1.42
C ARG A 211 -3.10 29.63 -1.38
N PRO A 212 -3.32 28.72 -0.41
CA PRO A 212 -2.54 27.49 -0.33
C PRO A 212 -2.90 26.52 -1.46
N VAL A 213 -2.00 25.59 -1.76
CA VAL A 213 -2.32 24.41 -2.57
C VAL A 213 -3.08 23.43 -1.70
N ARG A 214 -4.22 22.92 -2.19
CA ARG A 214 -5.10 22.03 -1.44
C ARG A 214 -5.06 20.63 -2.02
N VAL A 215 -4.89 19.65 -1.16
CA VAL A 215 -4.91 18.22 -1.47
C VAL A 215 -5.95 17.55 -0.58
N PHE A 216 -6.83 16.76 -1.18
CA PHE A 216 -7.82 15.98 -0.43
C PHE A 216 -7.18 14.72 0.16
N VAL A 217 -7.45 14.44 1.42
CA VAL A 217 -6.91 13.30 2.18
C VAL A 217 -8.05 12.38 2.60
N PRO A 218 -8.22 11.20 1.96
CA PRO A 218 -9.35 10.30 2.18
C PRO A 218 -9.14 9.40 3.42
N LEU A 219 -8.92 9.99 4.60
CA LEU A 219 -8.70 9.24 5.84
C LEU A 219 -10.00 8.89 6.58
N THR A 220 -11.00 9.75 6.47
CA THR A 220 -12.30 9.60 7.13
C THR A 220 -13.42 9.64 6.11
N PRO A 221 -14.66 9.25 6.44
CA PRO A 221 -15.79 9.31 5.50
C PRO A 221 -16.06 10.70 4.92
N GLY A 222 -15.67 11.75 5.64
CA GLY A 222 -15.72 13.13 5.14
C GLY A 222 -14.45 13.58 4.44
N GLY A 223 -13.33 12.92 4.72
CA GLY A 223 -11.99 13.31 4.29
C GLY A 223 -11.51 14.60 4.94
N TRP A 224 -10.22 14.87 4.75
CA TRP A 224 -9.57 16.09 5.21
C TRP A 224 -9.06 16.91 4.02
N ASN A 225 -8.93 18.21 4.20
CA ASN A 225 -8.25 19.10 3.26
C ASN A 225 -6.87 19.46 3.83
N LEU A 226 -5.82 18.97 3.18
CA LEU A 226 -4.44 19.37 3.42
C LEU A 226 -4.14 20.63 2.61
N SER A 227 -3.87 21.72 3.31
CA SER A 227 -3.45 23.00 2.72
C SER A 227 -1.96 23.18 2.95
N THR A 228 -1.21 23.38 1.87
CA THR A 228 0.25 23.53 1.88
C THR A 228 0.65 24.85 1.23
N LEU A 229 1.67 25.49 1.79
CA LEU A 229 2.17 26.79 1.35
C LEU A 229 3.69 26.86 1.59
N PRO A 230 4.49 27.54 0.75
CA PRO A 230 5.87 27.88 1.10
C PRO A 230 5.98 28.68 2.40
N LEU A 231 7.04 28.43 3.18
CA LEU A 231 7.35 29.21 4.39
C LEU A 231 7.52 30.69 4.02
N GLY A 232 6.77 31.59 4.69
CA GLY A 232 6.76 33.02 4.35
C GLY A 232 5.80 33.39 3.20
N GLY A 233 5.05 32.42 2.68
CA GLY A 233 4.08 32.56 1.60
C GLY A 233 4.71 32.83 0.24
N TRP A 234 3.88 33.15 -0.75
CA TRP A 234 4.31 33.44 -2.12
C TRP A 234 5.20 34.70 -2.27
N LYS A 235 5.58 35.35 -1.16
CA LYS A 235 6.28 36.64 -1.10
C LYS A 235 7.80 36.55 -1.23
N SER A 236 8.41 35.36 -1.30
CA SER A 236 9.85 35.20 -1.60
C SER A 236 10.20 35.57 -3.05
N LEU A 237 9.20 35.74 -3.93
CA LEU A 237 9.33 36.39 -5.23
C LEU A 237 9.18 37.92 -5.05
N GLY A 238 10.26 38.58 -4.63
CA GLY A 238 10.48 40.04 -4.50
C GLY A 238 9.25 40.96 -4.58
N SER A 239 8.93 41.66 -3.48
CA SER A 239 7.86 42.67 -3.50
C SER A 239 8.23 43.88 -4.39
N PRO A 240 7.30 44.45 -5.17
CA PRO A 240 7.56 45.71 -5.85
C PRO A 240 7.60 46.82 -4.80
N SER A 241 8.72 47.52 -4.69
CA SER A 241 8.77 48.75 -3.90
C SER A 241 7.64 49.71 -4.33
N ARG A 242 7.07 50.45 -3.38
CA ARG A 242 5.98 51.44 -3.55
C ARG A 242 6.19 52.50 -4.66
N ARG A 243 7.35 52.53 -5.33
CA ARG A 243 7.70 53.47 -6.41
C ARG A 243 6.98 53.21 -7.73
N TRP A 244 6.38 52.03 -7.94
CA TRP A 244 5.80 51.66 -9.25
C TRP A 244 4.34 52.09 -9.46
N GLY A 245 3.59 52.42 -8.40
CA GLY A 245 2.20 52.85 -8.50
C GLY A 245 2.01 54.24 -9.12
N MET A 246 3.04 55.09 -9.10
CA MET A 246 2.94 56.47 -9.61
C MET A 246 3.25 56.60 -11.12
N ALA A 247 3.88 55.59 -11.75
CA ALA A 247 4.21 55.65 -13.18
C ALA A 247 3.04 55.25 -14.11
N ALA A 248 2.09 54.45 -13.62
CA ALA A 248 0.94 54.00 -14.40
C ALA A 248 -0.09 55.11 -14.66
N GLY A 249 -0.19 56.11 -13.78
CA GLY A 249 -1.09 57.26 -13.94
C GLY A 249 -0.70 58.21 -15.08
N GLY A 250 0.59 58.29 -15.43
CA GLY A 250 1.08 59.18 -16.48
C GLY A 250 0.80 58.71 -17.92
N MET A 251 0.58 57.41 -18.13
CA MET A 251 0.40 56.83 -19.48
C MET A 251 -1.02 56.97 -20.03
N ALA A 252 -2.04 57.16 -19.19
CA ALA A 252 -3.43 57.32 -19.63
C ALA A 252 -3.66 58.66 -20.37
N ALA A 253 -2.88 59.70 -20.05
CA ALA A 253 -3.03 61.03 -20.66
C ALA A 253 -2.37 61.15 -22.04
N GLY A 254 -1.31 60.38 -22.33
CA GLY A 254 -0.57 60.47 -23.59
C GLY A 254 -1.21 59.72 -24.77
N GLY A 255 -1.89 58.60 -24.48
CA GLY A 255 -2.52 57.76 -25.52
C GLY A 255 -3.76 58.38 -26.15
N ALA A 256 -4.49 59.21 -25.41
CA ALA A 256 -5.73 59.86 -25.88
C ALA A 256 -5.48 60.93 -26.96
N LEU A 257 -4.30 61.57 -26.97
CA LEU A 257 -3.98 62.67 -27.89
C LEU A 257 -3.59 62.17 -29.30
N LEU A 258 -3.01 60.97 -29.41
CA LEU A 258 -2.54 60.39 -30.68
C LEU A 258 -3.64 59.61 -31.42
N GLY A 259 -4.65 59.11 -30.71
CA GLY A 259 -5.83 58.46 -31.31
C GLY A 259 -6.74 59.42 -32.09
N TYR A 260 -6.67 60.73 -31.82
CA TYR A 260 -7.54 61.75 -32.43
C TYR A 260 -7.16 62.10 -33.88
N LEU A 261 -5.92 61.85 -34.32
CA LEU A 261 -5.42 62.37 -35.61
C LEU A 261 -5.21 61.33 -36.72
N GLY A 262 -5.23 60.03 -36.43
CA GLY A 262 -4.95 58.98 -37.43
C GLY A 262 -6.18 58.29 -38.04
N GLY A 263 -7.39 58.63 -37.57
CA GLY A 263 -8.61 57.90 -37.89
C GLY A 263 -9.39 58.52 -39.04
N ARG A 264 -9.07 58.17 -40.29
CA ARG A 264 -10.10 57.87 -41.31
C ARG A 264 -9.50 57.41 -42.65
N ARG A 265 -10.00 56.24 -43.08
CA ARG A 265 -9.87 55.58 -44.41
C ARG A 265 -8.73 54.56 -44.57
N LEU A 266 -8.90 53.33 -44.03
CA LEU A 266 -8.62 52.06 -44.75
C LEU A 266 -9.00 50.74 -44.00
N MET A 267 -9.72 50.75 -42.87
CA MET A 267 -9.91 49.54 -42.04
C MET A 267 -11.25 48.82 -42.25
N GLY A 268 -11.65 48.60 -43.51
CA GLY A 268 -12.82 47.77 -43.86
C GLY A 268 -12.47 46.36 -44.36
N ARG A 269 -11.30 46.16 -44.99
CA ARG A 269 -10.98 44.90 -45.69
C ARG A 269 -9.92 44.00 -45.02
N LEU A 270 -9.12 44.53 -44.08
CA LEU A 270 -8.06 43.73 -43.41
C LEU A 270 -8.47 43.12 -42.05
N ARG A 271 -9.60 43.55 -41.47
CA ARG A 271 -10.04 43.11 -40.13
C ARG A 271 -10.39 41.62 -40.07
N ARG A 272 -11.02 41.08 -41.13
CA ARG A 272 -11.43 39.65 -41.17
C ARG A 272 -10.28 38.67 -41.44
N ARG A 273 -9.24 39.07 -42.19
CA ARG A 273 -8.05 38.23 -42.41
C ARG A 273 -7.12 38.20 -41.19
N ARG A 274 -6.99 39.33 -40.49
CA ARG A 274 -6.15 39.44 -39.29
C ARG A 274 -6.77 38.77 -38.06
N GLU A 275 -8.10 38.83 -37.90
CA GLU A 275 -8.79 38.14 -36.79
C GLU A 275 -8.78 36.61 -36.93
N ARG A 276 -8.73 36.04 -38.13
CA ARG A 276 -8.50 34.59 -38.34
C ARG A 276 -7.05 34.21 -38.07
N ALA A 277 -6.09 34.93 -38.66
CA ALA A 277 -4.66 34.64 -38.48
C ALA A 277 -4.16 34.85 -37.04
N VAL A 278 -4.69 35.84 -36.30
CA VAL A 278 -4.34 36.07 -34.89
C VAL A 278 -5.02 35.04 -33.98
N ARG A 279 -6.22 34.56 -34.32
CA ARG A 279 -6.89 33.50 -33.56
C ARG A 279 -6.21 32.14 -33.80
N GLU A 280 -5.88 31.82 -35.05
CA GLU A 280 -5.10 30.63 -35.42
C GLU A 280 -3.69 30.64 -34.83
N GLY A 281 -3.00 31.79 -34.81
CA GLY A 281 -1.70 31.94 -34.17
C GLY A 281 -1.76 31.81 -32.63
N HIS A 282 -2.74 32.45 -31.98
CA HIS A 282 -2.90 32.39 -30.53
C HIS A 282 -3.33 31.00 -30.03
N TYR A 283 -4.16 30.27 -30.80
CA TYR A 283 -4.46 28.86 -30.50
C TYR A 283 -3.23 27.97 -30.69
N ARG A 284 -2.40 28.24 -31.70
CA ARG A 284 -1.15 27.51 -31.94
C ARG A 284 -0.16 27.71 -30.79
N ASP A 285 0.03 28.94 -30.32
CA ASP A 285 0.93 29.27 -29.20
C ASP A 285 0.44 28.65 -27.86
N LEU A 286 -0.88 28.56 -27.64
CA LEU A 286 -1.46 27.91 -26.45
C LEU A 286 -1.31 26.39 -26.48
N VAL A 287 -1.48 25.77 -27.65
CA VAL A 287 -1.26 24.34 -27.89
C VAL A 287 0.22 23.98 -27.74
N GLU A 288 1.13 24.83 -28.24
CA GLU A 288 2.59 24.65 -28.13
C GLU A 288 3.13 24.85 -26.70
N SER A 289 2.38 25.53 -25.83
CA SER A 289 2.75 25.72 -24.41
C SER A 289 2.47 24.50 -23.52
N VAL A 290 1.73 23.50 -24.02
CA VAL A 290 1.42 22.26 -23.28
C VAL A 290 2.38 21.17 -23.75
N HIS A 291 3.08 20.53 -22.81
CA HIS A 291 4.00 19.41 -23.08
C HIS A 291 3.28 18.10 -23.46
N ASP A 292 1.94 18.12 -23.51
CA ASP A 292 1.10 16.97 -23.89
C ASP A 292 0.94 16.96 -25.42
N LEU A 293 0.93 15.76 -26.02
CA LEU A 293 0.75 15.58 -27.46
C LEU A 293 -0.72 15.77 -27.82
N ILE A 294 -1.00 16.74 -28.69
CA ILE A 294 -2.35 17.03 -29.17
C ILE A 294 -2.57 16.37 -30.53
N TRP A 295 -3.70 15.69 -30.71
CA TRP A 295 -3.98 14.95 -31.94
C TRP A 295 -5.48 14.93 -32.28
N GLU A 296 -5.76 14.69 -33.55
CA GLU A 296 -7.09 14.43 -34.08
C GLU A 296 -7.05 13.26 -35.06
N VAL A 297 -8.06 12.41 -35.00
CA VAL A 297 -8.30 11.31 -35.95
C VAL A 297 -9.69 11.43 -36.55
N ASP A 298 -9.86 10.92 -37.77
CA ASP A 298 -11.18 10.76 -38.39
C ASP A 298 -12.01 9.62 -37.77
N ALA A 299 -13.22 9.40 -38.30
CA ALA A 299 -14.10 8.32 -37.87
C ALA A 299 -13.54 6.91 -38.09
N GLN A 300 -12.51 6.76 -38.94
CA GLN A 300 -11.80 5.51 -39.20
C GLN A 300 -10.60 5.32 -38.25
N GLY A 301 -10.30 6.32 -37.41
CA GLY A 301 -9.17 6.29 -36.49
C GLY A 301 -7.85 6.55 -37.20
N VAL A 302 -7.85 7.38 -38.24
CA VAL A 302 -6.66 7.82 -38.98
C VAL A 302 -6.34 9.27 -38.62
N PHE A 303 -5.08 9.58 -38.34
CA PHE A 303 -4.66 10.93 -37.94
C PHE A 303 -4.97 11.97 -39.03
N THR A 304 -5.78 12.97 -38.66
CA THR A 304 -6.07 14.17 -39.47
C THR A 304 -5.25 15.37 -39.02
N PHE A 305 -4.86 15.39 -37.73
CA PHE A 305 -3.97 16.40 -37.17
C PHE A 305 -3.10 15.77 -36.08
N LEU A 306 -1.85 16.22 -36.01
CA LEU A 306 -0.90 15.81 -34.99
C LEU A 306 -0.01 17.00 -34.65
N GLY A 307 0.08 17.31 -33.36
CA GLY A 307 0.86 18.44 -32.86
C GLY A 307 2.37 18.25 -33.08
N PRO A 308 3.14 19.35 -33.24
CA PRO A 308 4.58 19.29 -33.49
C PRO A 308 5.38 18.66 -32.34
N GLN A 309 4.80 18.56 -31.14
CA GLN A 309 5.41 17.92 -29.97
C GLN A 309 5.80 16.46 -30.21
N VAL A 310 5.17 15.79 -31.19
CA VAL A 310 5.45 14.40 -31.52
C VAL A 310 6.91 14.16 -31.95
N GLU A 311 7.57 15.14 -32.54
CA GLU A 311 8.97 15.03 -32.96
C GLU A 311 9.90 14.91 -31.74
N GLY A 312 9.66 15.69 -30.69
CA GLY A 312 10.43 15.60 -29.45
C GLY A 312 10.10 14.38 -28.59
N LEU A 313 8.86 13.86 -28.68
CA LEU A 313 8.39 12.78 -27.82
C LEU A 313 8.55 11.38 -28.43
N LEU A 314 8.41 11.22 -29.75
CA LEU A 314 8.55 9.94 -30.45
C LEU A 314 9.69 9.90 -31.46
N GLY A 315 10.35 11.03 -31.73
CA GLY A 315 11.42 11.11 -32.74
C GLY A 315 10.91 10.99 -34.17
N MET A 316 9.62 11.19 -34.42
CA MET A 316 8.99 11.07 -35.73
C MET A 316 8.31 12.39 -36.09
N LYS A 317 8.35 12.78 -37.36
CA LYS A 317 7.73 14.03 -37.78
C LYS A 317 6.21 13.89 -37.97
N PRO A 318 5.41 14.94 -37.73
CA PRO A 318 3.97 14.90 -37.97
C PRO A 318 3.60 14.42 -39.38
N GLU A 319 4.35 14.83 -40.40
CA GLU A 319 4.07 14.49 -41.80
C GLU A 319 4.26 13.00 -42.11
N GLU A 320 5.05 12.28 -41.30
CA GLU A 320 5.24 10.82 -41.42
C GLU A 320 4.07 10.03 -40.81
N LEU A 321 3.26 10.67 -39.96
CA LEU A 321 2.25 10.03 -39.11
C LEU A 321 0.82 10.43 -39.48
N VAL A 322 0.60 11.63 -40.00
CA VAL A 322 -0.69 12.05 -40.56
C VAL A 322 -1.07 11.10 -41.72
N GLY A 323 -2.31 10.60 -41.72
CA GLY A 323 -2.75 9.56 -42.64
C GLY A 323 -2.48 8.11 -42.18
N ARG A 324 -1.82 7.91 -41.03
CA ARG A 324 -1.68 6.60 -40.38
C ARG A 324 -2.60 6.49 -39.16
N THR A 325 -2.76 5.29 -38.65
CA THR A 325 -3.57 5.04 -37.43
C THR A 325 -2.68 4.94 -36.18
N PRO A 326 -3.05 5.55 -35.03
CA PRO A 326 -2.29 5.42 -33.78
C PRO A 326 -2.07 3.96 -33.36
N PHE A 327 -2.99 3.05 -33.68
CA PHE A 327 -2.87 1.64 -33.31
C PHE A 327 -1.68 0.94 -33.99
N SER A 328 -1.21 1.47 -35.12
CA SER A 328 -0.02 0.95 -35.82
C SER A 328 1.28 1.35 -35.13
N LEU A 329 1.23 2.34 -34.23
CA LEU A 329 2.35 2.76 -33.41
C LEU A 329 2.41 1.99 -32.09
N MET A 330 1.50 1.06 -31.80
CA MET A 330 1.48 0.33 -30.54
C MET A 330 2.04 -1.10 -30.72
N PRO A 331 2.59 -1.74 -29.67
CA PRO A 331 2.88 -3.18 -29.71
C PRO A 331 1.67 -3.98 -30.17
N HIS A 332 1.87 -5.03 -30.97
CA HIS A 332 0.78 -5.69 -31.72
C HIS A 332 -0.46 -6.04 -30.87
N LYS A 333 -0.26 -6.67 -29.70
CA LYS A 333 -1.37 -7.02 -28.78
C LYS A 333 -2.13 -5.78 -28.28
N GLU A 334 -1.41 -4.71 -28.00
CA GLU A 334 -1.96 -3.47 -27.48
C GLU A 334 -2.68 -2.66 -28.55
N GLY A 335 -2.12 -2.59 -29.76
CA GLY A 335 -2.76 -1.96 -30.92
C GLY A 335 -4.10 -2.61 -31.26
N VAL A 336 -4.18 -3.94 -31.23
CA VAL A 336 -5.45 -4.68 -31.43
C VAL A 336 -6.47 -4.35 -30.34
N ARG A 337 -6.04 -4.31 -29.07
CA ARG A 337 -6.89 -3.93 -27.93
C ARG A 337 -7.46 -2.52 -28.10
N MET A 338 -6.60 -1.55 -28.44
CA MET A 338 -6.98 -0.15 -28.63
C MET A 338 -7.86 0.09 -29.84
N GLN A 339 -7.59 -0.59 -30.96
CA GLN A 339 -8.47 -0.51 -32.12
C GLN A 339 -9.88 -1.05 -31.82
N LYS A 340 -9.98 -2.14 -31.06
CA LYS A 340 -11.29 -2.68 -30.62
C LYS A 340 -12.01 -1.72 -29.69
N LEU A 341 -11.31 -1.16 -28.70
CA LEU A 341 -11.88 -0.17 -27.78
C LEU A 341 -12.35 1.08 -28.51
N PHE A 342 -11.57 1.54 -29.50
CA PHE A 342 -11.93 2.64 -30.38
C PHE A 342 -13.26 2.42 -31.08
N ARG A 343 -13.43 1.29 -31.75
CA ARG A 343 -14.69 0.97 -32.45
C ARG A 343 -15.89 0.94 -31.51
N ILE A 344 -15.74 0.37 -30.31
CA ILE A 344 -16.82 0.27 -29.33
C ILE A 344 -17.27 1.65 -28.86
N ARG A 345 -16.32 2.54 -28.53
CA ARG A 345 -16.64 3.90 -28.07
C ARG A 345 -17.13 4.80 -29.19
N ALA A 346 -16.53 4.70 -30.38
CA ALA A 346 -16.96 5.45 -31.56
C ALA A 346 -18.41 5.13 -31.95
N ALA A 347 -18.84 3.87 -31.84
CA ALA A 347 -20.23 3.48 -32.09
C ALA A 347 -21.23 4.13 -31.11
N LYS A 348 -20.76 4.55 -29.93
CA LYS A 348 -21.59 5.16 -28.87
C LYS A 348 -21.38 6.66 -28.70
N GLY A 349 -20.35 7.24 -29.34
CA GLY A 349 -19.93 8.62 -29.11
C GLY A 349 -19.42 8.87 -27.69
N GLU A 350 -18.71 7.90 -27.09
CA GLU A 350 -18.18 8.00 -25.72
C GLU A 350 -16.76 8.59 -25.70
N ASP A 351 -16.42 9.26 -24.59
CA ASP A 351 -15.09 9.82 -24.32
C ASP A 351 -14.05 8.72 -24.00
N PHE A 352 -12.78 8.98 -24.31
CA PHE A 352 -11.62 8.29 -23.74
C PHE A 352 -11.14 9.10 -22.56
N LEU A 353 -11.05 8.48 -21.38
CA LEU A 353 -10.59 9.13 -20.17
C LEU A 353 -9.53 8.25 -19.50
N TRP A 354 -8.36 8.82 -19.24
CA TRP A 354 -7.21 8.17 -18.60
C TRP A 354 -6.80 6.83 -19.22
N GLU A 355 -6.92 6.71 -20.55
CA GLU A 355 -6.60 5.46 -21.22
C GLU A 355 -5.10 5.33 -21.42
N GLU A 356 -4.51 4.35 -20.73
CA GLU A 356 -3.09 4.05 -20.86
C GLU A 356 -2.82 3.26 -22.14
N SER A 357 -1.81 3.72 -22.89
CA SER A 357 -1.29 2.99 -24.05
C SER A 357 0.22 3.18 -24.21
N ALA A 358 0.91 2.18 -24.74
CA ALA A 358 2.32 2.26 -25.09
C ALA A 358 2.49 2.44 -26.60
N TRP A 359 3.26 3.44 -27.02
CA TRP A 359 3.58 3.68 -28.42
C TRP A 359 5.07 3.45 -28.64
N ILE A 360 5.40 2.80 -29.75
CA ILE A 360 6.73 2.52 -30.27
C ILE A 360 7.23 3.82 -30.91
N GLY A 361 8.09 4.54 -30.20
CA GLY A 361 8.87 5.64 -30.75
C GLY A 361 10.03 5.12 -31.60
N ARG A 362 10.81 6.04 -32.18
CA ARG A 362 11.98 5.70 -33.00
C ARG A 362 13.06 4.96 -32.20
N ASP A 363 13.28 5.40 -30.96
CA ASP A 363 14.40 4.91 -30.12
C ASP A 363 13.92 4.06 -28.93
N ALA A 364 12.68 4.26 -28.47
CA ALA A 364 12.16 3.60 -27.28
C ALA A 364 10.63 3.52 -27.28
N LEU A 365 10.09 2.70 -26.38
CA LEU A 365 8.67 2.68 -26.06
C LEU A 365 8.32 3.87 -25.16
N VAL A 366 7.23 4.56 -25.48
CA VAL A 366 6.73 5.72 -24.74
C VAL A 366 5.33 5.40 -24.24
N TYR A 367 5.08 5.64 -22.96
CA TYR A 367 3.79 5.37 -22.34
C TYR A 367 2.96 6.64 -22.27
N TRP A 368 1.69 6.52 -22.63
CA TRP A 368 0.75 7.62 -22.79
C TRP A 368 -0.47 7.43 -21.92
N GLU A 369 -0.91 8.52 -21.28
CA GLU A 369 -2.24 8.64 -20.73
C GLU A 369 -3.10 9.49 -21.68
N THR A 370 -4.15 8.89 -22.23
CA THR A 370 -4.96 9.47 -23.30
C THR A 370 -6.29 9.98 -22.79
N ASN A 371 -6.60 11.25 -23.09
CA ASN A 371 -7.93 11.82 -22.94
C ASN A 371 -8.44 12.32 -24.30
N ALA A 372 -9.56 11.81 -24.78
CA ALA A 372 -10.10 12.18 -26.10
C ALA A 372 -11.62 12.26 -26.09
N ARG A 373 -12.16 13.14 -26.93
CA ARG A 373 -13.60 13.34 -27.11
C ARG A 373 -14.01 13.24 -28.57
N PRO A 374 -15.19 12.70 -28.87
CA PRO A 374 -15.71 12.70 -30.23
C PRO A 374 -16.08 14.12 -30.67
N PHE A 375 -15.98 14.37 -31.97
CA PHE A 375 -16.60 15.52 -32.61
C PHE A 375 -17.49 15.04 -33.76
N PHE A 376 -18.56 15.78 -34.02
CA PHE A 376 -19.59 15.42 -34.98
C PHE A 376 -19.61 16.44 -36.12
N ARG A 377 -19.94 15.99 -37.33
CA ARG A 377 -20.17 16.86 -38.48
C ARG A 377 -21.52 17.57 -38.37
N GLU A 378 -21.78 18.54 -39.24
CA GLU A 378 -23.06 19.28 -39.27
C GLU A 378 -24.28 18.39 -39.49
N ASP A 379 -24.10 17.22 -40.13
CA ASP A 379 -25.15 16.20 -40.35
C ASP A 379 -25.38 15.27 -39.14
N GLY A 380 -24.68 15.48 -38.02
CA GLY A 380 -24.76 14.64 -36.83
C GLY A 380 -23.97 13.33 -36.90
N SER A 381 -23.30 13.03 -38.02
CA SER A 381 -22.41 11.87 -38.13
C SER A 381 -21.11 12.08 -37.35
N LEU A 382 -20.51 10.98 -36.87
CA LEU A 382 -19.21 11.04 -36.21
C LEU A 382 -18.15 11.59 -37.19
N GLY A 383 -17.59 12.74 -36.86
CA GLY A 383 -16.50 13.37 -37.59
C GLY A 383 -15.16 12.72 -37.28
N GLY A 384 -14.96 12.34 -36.01
CA GLY A 384 -13.74 11.72 -35.52
C GLY A 384 -13.55 11.95 -34.02
N TYR A 385 -12.30 11.84 -33.57
CA TYR A 385 -11.91 12.07 -32.18
C TYR A 385 -10.76 13.06 -32.11
N ARG A 386 -10.79 13.95 -31.11
CA ARG A 386 -9.66 14.82 -30.76
C ARG A 386 -9.26 14.60 -29.33
N GLY A 387 -7.97 14.58 -29.07
CA GLY A 387 -7.45 14.21 -27.77
C GLY A 387 -6.09 14.79 -27.46
N VAL A 388 -5.70 14.55 -26.21
CA VAL A 388 -4.40 14.88 -25.67
C VAL A 388 -3.80 13.63 -25.04
N ASN A 389 -2.52 13.41 -25.30
CA ASN A 389 -1.73 12.33 -24.70
C ASN A 389 -0.66 12.93 -23.82
N ARG A 390 -0.66 12.55 -22.55
CA ARG A 390 0.40 12.90 -21.61
C ARG A 390 1.44 11.79 -21.56
N ASP A 391 2.71 12.14 -21.68
CA ASP A 391 3.81 11.21 -21.47
C ASP A 391 3.87 10.82 -19.98
N VAL A 392 3.68 9.53 -19.72
CA VAL A 392 3.73 8.92 -18.39
C VAL A 392 4.82 7.86 -18.30
N THR A 393 5.79 7.87 -19.23
CA THR A 393 6.89 6.89 -19.30
C THR A 393 7.64 6.78 -17.98
N ASN A 394 8.07 7.91 -17.41
CA ASN A 394 8.75 7.91 -16.11
C ASN A 394 7.87 7.38 -14.96
N ARG A 395 6.56 7.63 -15.01
CA ARG A 395 5.61 7.08 -14.02
C ARG A 395 5.52 5.57 -14.18
N LYS A 396 5.36 5.08 -15.41
CA LYS A 396 5.17 3.66 -15.69
C LYS A 396 6.41 2.82 -15.44
N LEU A 397 7.58 3.34 -15.79
CA LEU A 397 8.85 2.66 -15.50
C LEU A 397 9.08 2.50 -13.98
N ARG A 398 8.73 3.51 -13.18
CA ARG A 398 8.81 3.41 -11.71
C ARG A 398 7.80 2.42 -11.13
N GLU A 399 6.59 2.37 -11.67
CA GLU A 399 5.58 1.39 -11.27
C GLU A 399 6.09 -0.03 -11.51
N LEU A 400 6.64 -0.30 -12.70
CA LEU A 400 7.23 -1.61 -13.04
C LEU A 400 8.46 -1.94 -12.18
N GLU A 401 9.29 -0.96 -11.85
CA GLU A 401 10.45 -1.15 -10.96
C GLU A 401 10.00 -1.51 -9.54
N LEU A 402 8.98 -0.84 -9.01
CA LEU A 402 8.40 -1.13 -7.69
C LEU A 402 7.76 -2.51 -7.64
N ASP A 403 7.04 -2.91 -8.69
CA ASP A 403 6.43 -4.25 -8.78
C ASP A 403 7.51 -5.34 -8.72
N GLY A 404 8.63 -5.16 -9.44
CA GLY A 404 9.76 -6.09 -9.38
C GLY A 404 10.41 -6.17 -7.98
N GLN A 405 10.51 -5.05 -7.26
CA GLN A 405 11.04 -5.04 -5.89
C GLN A 405 10.12 -5.76 -4.89
N VAL A 406 8.79 -5.68 -5.09
CA VAL A 406 7.82 -6.39 -4.24
C VAL A 406 7.97 -7.91 -4.42
N GLU A 407 8.09 -8.38 -5.65
CA GLU A 407 8.32 -9.80 -5.94
C GLU A 407 9.61 -10.33 -5.29
N GLU A 408 10.73 -9.59 -5.44
CA GLU A 408 12.01 -9.97 -4.82
C GLU A 408 11.90 -10.02 -3.28
N LEU A 409 11.21 -9.05 -2.67
CA LEU A 409 11.00 -9.01 -1.22
C LEU A 409 10.18 -10.20 -0.73
N ASP A 410 9.13 -10.59 -1.47
CA ASP A 410 8.29 -11.74 -1.13
C ASP A 410 9.07 -13.05 -1.19
N GLU A 411 9.87 -13.26 -2.24
CA GLU A 411 10.75 -14.43 -2.36
C GLU A 411 11.74 -14.52 -1.18
N LYS A 412 12.36 -13.39 -0.83
CA LYS A 412 13.33 -13.31 0.27
C LYS A 412 12.69 -13.51 1.64
N MET A 413 11.47 -13.00 1.83
CA MET A 413 10.68 -13.24 3.02
C MET A 413 10.33 -14.72 3.17
N GLU A 414 10.04 -15.40 2.07
CA GLU A 414 9.73 -16.84 2.11
C GLU A 414 10.96 -17.69 2.41
N GLU A 415 12.12 -17.34 1.82
CA GLU A 415 13.40 -17.98 2.13
C GLU A 415 13.76 -17.83 3.62
N LEU A 416 13.64 -16.62 4.18
CA LEU A 416 13.86 -16.37 5.61
C LEU A 416 12.90 -17.16 6.50
N ARG A 417 11.62 -17.30 6.10
CA ARG A 417 10.63 -18.10 6.84
C ARG A 417 10.97 -19.58 6.84
N ARG A 418 11.44 -20.13 5.71
CA ARG A 418 11.89 -21.53 5.62
C ARG A 418 13.14 -21.76 6.46
N SER A 419 14.14 -20.89 6.34
CA SER A 419 15.38 -20.99 7.12
C SER A 419 15.15 -20.84 8.63
N ALA A 420 14.15 -20.08 9.06
CA ALA A 420 13.82 -19.93 10.47
C ALA A 420 13.01 -21.11 11.04
N SER A 421 12.37 -21.92 10.20
CA SER A 421 11.40 -22.94 10.64
C SER A 421 11.89 -24.38 10.53
N LEU A 422 12.89 -24.66 9.69
CA LEU A 422 13.42 -25.99 9.44
C LEU A 422 14.76 -26.23 10.13
N ASP A 423 15.08 -27.49 10.37
CA ASP A 423 16.43 -27.94 10.74
C ASP A 423 17.29 -28.03 9.47
N PRO A 424 18.46 -27.37 9.42
CA PRO A 424 19.25 -27.26 8.19
C PRO A 424 19.87 -28.58 7.72
N LEU A 425 19.99 -29.57 8.61
CA LEU A 425 20.57 -30.87 8.27
C LEU A 425 19.52 -31.83 7.71
N THR A 426 18.35 -31.87 8.34
CA THR A 426 17.34 -32.90 8.12
C THR A 426 16.12 -32.42 7.32
N GLU A 427 15.96 -31.11 7.14
CA GLU A 427 14.77 -30.47 6.56
C GLU A 427 13.44 -30.78 7.30
N ALA A 428 13.50 -31.40 8.47
CA ALA A 428 12.36 -31.50 9.37
C ALA A 428 12.08 -30.13 10.01
N LEU A 429 10.91 -29.93 10.62
CA LEU A 429 10.69 -28.74 11.45
C LEU A 429 11.76 -28.69 12.54
N ASN A 430 12.36 -27.53 12.79
CA ASN A 430 13.24 -27.39 13.93
C ASN A 430 12.43 -27.47 15.24
N ARG A 431 13.12 -27.67 16.37
CA ARG A 431 12.51 -27.82 17.69
C ARG A 431 11.45 -26.75 17.98
N ARG A 432 11.78 -25.48 17.74
CA ARG A 432 10.87 -24.34 17.98
C ARG A 432 9.61 -24.42 17.11
N SER A 433 9.71 -24.92 15.88
CA SER A 433 8.57 -25.04 14.98
C SER A 433 7.69 -26.23 15.32
N ILE A 434 8.26 -27.39 15.63
CA ILE A 434 7.47 -28.56 16.02
C ILE A 434 6.78 -28.34 17.38
N GLU A 435 7.39 -27.63 18.32
CA GLU A 435 6.74 -27.18 19.56
C GLU A 435 5.52 -26.30 19.28
N ARG A 436 5.60 -25.39 18.29
CA ARG A 436 4.45 -24.55 17.90
C ARG A 436 3.32 -25.38 17.30
N GLU A 437 3.62 -26.36 16.45
CA GLU A 437 2.62 -27.24 15.86
C GLU A 437 1.98 -28.14 16.92
N LEU A 438 2.77 -28.70 17.83
CA LEU A 438 2.26 -29.45 18.98
C LEU A 438 1.27 -28.62 19.81
N MET A 439 1.64 -27.38 20.17
CA MET A 439 0.75 -26.46 20.88
C MET A 439 -0.52 -26.11 20.07
N ALA A 440 -0.42 -26.07 18.75
CA ALA A 440 -1.57 -25.79 17.88
C ALA A 440 -2.53 -26.99 17.85
N GLU A 441 -2.02 -28.21 17.71
CA GLU A 441 -2.83 -29.42 17.67
C GLU A 441 -3.48 -29.73 19.02
N THR A 442 -2.79 -29.56 20.15
CA THR A 442 -3.39 -29.76 21.49
C THR A 442 -4.58 -28.82 21.69
N ARG A 443 -4.44 -27.54 21.30
CA ARG A 443 -5.56 -26.57 21.32
C ARG A 443 -6.71 -26.95 20.39
N ARG A 444 -6.44 -27.62 19.27
CA ARG A 444 -7.48 -28.12 18.36
C ARG A 444 -8.17 -29.35 18.94
N ALA A 445 -7.42 -30.28 19.52
CA ALA A 445 -7.94 -31.45 20.20
C ALA A 445 -8.87 -31.04 21.37
N ASP A 446 -8.45 -30.09 22.21
CA ASP A 446 -9.29 -29.54 23.29
C ASP A 446 -10.58 -28.89 22.77
N ARG A 447 -10.50 -28.20 21.62
CA ARG A 447 -11.63 -27.44 21.08
C ARG A 447 -12.67 -28.32 20.40
N TYR A 448 -12.21 -29.32 19.65
CA TYR A 448 -13.05 -30.11 18.76
C TYR A 448 -13.29 -31.54 19.28
N GLY A 449 -12.58 -31.96 20.34
CA GLY A 449 -12.61 -33.34 20.82
C GLY A 449 -11.94 -34.32 19.85
N ASN A 450 -11.10 -33.82 18.93
CA ASN A 450 -10.41 -34.66 17.96
C ASN A 450 -9.29 -35.43 18.65
N PRO A 451 -9.07 -36.70 18.28
CA PRO A 451 -7.95 -37.47 18.82
C PRO A 451 -6.61 -36.91 18.33
N LEU A 452 -5.63 -36.93 19.22
CA LEU A 452 -4.27 -36.46 18.96
C LEU A 452 -3.28 -37.44 19.60
N THR A 453 -2.27 -37.82 18.86
CA THR A 453 -1.20 -38.70 19.33
C THR A 453 0.16 -38.10 18.96
N VAL A 454 1.12 -38.20 19.86
CA VAL A 454 2.52 -37.88 19.58
C VAL A 454 3.36 -39.15 19.56
N ILE A 455 4.40 -39.14 18.73
CA ILE A 455 5.38 -40.20 18.64
C ILE A 455 6.75 -39.57 18.79
N LEU A 456 7.44 -39.87 19.89
CA LEU A 456 8.85 -39.51 20.07
C LEU A 456 9.71 -40.65 19.56
N CYS A 457 10.71 -40.32 18.74
CA CYS A 457 11.55 -41.27 18.05
C CYS A 457 13.02 -40.96 18.34
N ASP A 458 13.83 -41.99 18.56
CA ASP A 458 15.28 -41.87 18.75
C ASP A 458 16.03 -42.93 17.95
N ILE A 459 17.07 -42.51 17.23
CA ILE A 459 17.91 -43.43 16.46
C ILE A 459 18.78 -44.26 17.40
N ASP A 460 18.59 -45.58 17.35
CA ASP A 460 19.25 -46.51 18.25
C ASP A 460 20.76 -46.49 18.06
N ARG A 461 21.50 -46.31 19.17
CA ARG A 461 22.97 -46.33 19.21
C ARG A 461 23.61 -45.32 18.24
N PHE A 462 22.98 -44.17 18.02
CA PHE A 462 23.50 -43.12 17.13
C PHE A 462 24.93 -42.68 17.47
N LYS A 463 25.26 -42.56 18.76
CA LYS A 463 26.65 -42.32 19.20
C LYS A 463 27.64 -43.37 18.65
N SER A 464 27.28 -44.65 18.65
CA SER A 464 28.13 -45.71 18.10
C SER A 464 28.28 -45.61 16.57
N ILE A 465 27.29 -45.06 15.87
CA ILE A 465 27.39 -44.77 14.43
C ILE A 465 28.45 -43.68 14.22
N ASN A 466 28.36 -42.58 14.97
CA ASN A 466 29.34 -41.49 14.91
C ASN A 466 30.75 -41.97 15.27
N ASP A 467 30.88 -42.73 16.36
CA ASP A 467 32.18 -43.18 16.85
C ASP A 467 32.86 -44.17 15.88
N ARG A 468 32.07 -44.99 15.16
CA ARG A 468 32.60 -46.03 14.27
C ARG A 468 32.82 -45.54 12.84
N TYR A 469 31.92 -44.71 12.32
CA TYR A 469 31.90 -44.33 10.91
C TYR A 469 32.24 -42.86 10.68
N GLY A 470 32.17 -42.02 11.72
CA GLY A 470 32.39 -40.59 11.62
C GLY A 470 31.09 -39.80 11.64
N HIS A 471 31.21 -38.49 11.92
CA HIS A 471 30.06 -37.59 12.01
C HIS A 471 29.35 -37.37 10.68
N GLN A 472 30.04 -37.49 9.54
CA GLN A 472 29.42 -37.34 8.21
C GLN A 472 28.41 -38.46 7.93
N GLU A 473 28.74 -39.67 8.36
CA GLU A 473 27.89 -40.85 8.26
C GLU A 473 26.71 -40.78 9.23
N GLY A 474 26.93 -40.21 10.43
CA GLY A 474 25.84 -39.84 11.33
C GLY A 474 24.86 -38.83 10.72
N ASP A 475 25.39 -37.78 10.07
CA ASP A 475 24.57 -36.81 9.34
C ASP A 475 23.78 -37.45 8.20
N CYS A 476 24.39 -38.39 7.49
CA CYS A 476 23.71 -39.19 6.47
C CYS A 476 22.59 -40.06 7.07
N ALA A 477 22.79 -40.65 8.25
CA ALA A 477 21.76 -41.41 8.95
C ALA A 477 20.59 -40.51 9.38
N LEU A 478 20.85 -39.31 9.89
CA LEU A 478 19.82 -38.32 10.24
C LEU A 478 19.00 -37.86 9.02
N ARG A 479 19.67 -37.59 7.89
CA ARG A 479 18.99 -37.26 6.62
C ARG A 479 18.14 -38.42 6.10
N ALA A 480 18.66 -39.64 6.18
CA ALA A 480 17.94 -40.84 5.75
C ALA A 480 16.69 -41.05 6.62
N PHE A 481 16.83 -40.96 7.95
CA PHE A 481 15.73 -41.05 8.90
C PHE A 481 14.62 -40.04 8.55
N SER A 482 14.99 -38.77 8.43
CA SER A 482 14.05 -37.69 8.10
C SER A 482 13.30 -37.95 6.78
N ARG A 483 14.02 -38.35 5.72
CA ARG A 483 13.42 -38.64 4.42
C ARG A 483 12.40 -39.78 4.48
N ILE A 484 12.74 -40.86 5.19
CA ILE A 484 11.87 -42.04 5.35
C ILE A 484 10.61 -41.63 6.09
N VAL A 485 10.74 -40.95 7.25
CA VAL A 485 9.59 -40.53 8.04
C VAL A 485 8.69 -39.59 7.24
N ARG A 486 9.24 -38.55 6.60
CA ARG A 486 8.45 -37.63 5.75
C ARG A 486 7.69 -38.33 4.63
N GLY A 487 8.26 -39.40 4.05
CA GLY A 487 7.60 -40.19 3.00
C GLY A 487 6.42 -41.03 3.51
N CYS A 488 6.37 -41.33 4.80
CA CYS A 488 5.31 -42.13 5.41
C CYS A 488 4.12 -41.30 5.95
N LEU A 489 4.35 -40.00 6.21
CA LEU A 489 3.39 -39.08 6.82
C LEU A 489 2.42 -38.51 5.78
N ARG A 490 1.18 -38.25 6.21
CA ARG A 490 0.13 -37.66 5.36
C ARG A 490 0.04 -36.14 5.57
N THR A 491 -0.70 -35.49 4.68
CA THR A 491 -1.08 -34.07 4.84
C THR A 491 -1.82 -33.87 6.16
N GLY A 492 -1.24 -33.07 7.06
CA GLY A 492 -1.79 -32.77 8.39
C GLY A 492 -1.03 -33.40 9.56
N ASP A 493 -0.12 -34.34 9.30
CA ASP A 493 0.84 -34.78 10.31
C ASP A 493 2.05 -33.84 10.31
N HIS A 494 2.60 -33.55 11.49
CA HIS A 494 3.78 -32.68 11.64
C HIS A 494 4.98 -33.49 12.09
N PHE A 495 6.15 -33.14 11.54
CA PHE A 495 7.41 -33.82 11.84
C PHE A 495 8.53 -32.83 12.06
N GLY A 496 9.24 -32.99 13.18
CA GLY A 496 10.35 -32.13 13.53
C GLY A 496 11.46 -32.82 14.31
N ARG A 497 12.65 -32.23 14.26
CA ARG A 497 13.80 -32.64 15.05
C ARG A 497 13.71 -32.02 16.44
N TRP A 498 13.63 -32.86 17.46
CA TRP A 498 13.46 -32.47 18.86
C TRP A 498 14.80 -32.07 19.51
N GLY A 499 15.87 -32.79 19.17
CA GLY A 499 17.25 -32.49 19.58
C GLY A 499 18.17 -33.68 19.30
N GLY A 500 19.44 -33.45 18.94
CA GLY A 500 20.39 -34.54 18.69
C GLY A 500 19.87 -35.55 17.65
N GLU A 501 19.75 -36.81 18.03
CA GLU A 501 19.14 -37.90 17.26
C GLU A 501 17.62 -38.12 17.49
N GLU A 502 16.97 -37.23 18.23
CA GLU A 502 15.55 -37.32 18.59
C GLU A 502 14.64 -36.53 17.65
N PHE A 503 13.50 -37.13 17.32
CA PHE A 503 12.47 -36.55 16.46
C PHE A 503 11.08 -36.71 17.06
N LEU A 504 10.20 -35.76 16.75
CA LEU A 504 8.82 -35.75 17.20
C LEU A 504 7.88 -35.76 16.00
N VAL A 505 6.90 -36.66 16.04
CA VAL A 505 5.74 -36.67 15.14
C VAL A 505 4.52 -36.25 15.94
N VAL A 506 3.74 -35.33 15.39
CA VAL A 506 2.45 -34.89 15.94
C VAL A 506 1.37 -35.25 14.93
N ALA A 507 0.49 -36.18 15.27
CA ALA A 507 -0.50 -36.73 14.35
C ALA A 507 -1.91 -36.65 14.92
N PRO A 508 -2.89 -36.04 14.22
CA PRO A 508 -4.29 -35.98 14.64
C PRO A 508 -4.98 -37.33 14.38
N VAL A 509 -4.61 -38.33 15.17
CA VAL A 509 -5.10 -39.72 15.15
C VAL A 509 -5.31 -40.21 16.58
N ASP A 510 -6.15 -41.23 16.74
CA ASP A 510 -6.34 -41.93 18.00
C ASP A 510 -5.14 -42.82 18.35
N GLY A 511 -5.13 -43.37 19.57
CA GLY A 511 -4.04 -44.21 20.04
C GLY A 511 -3.74 -45.41 19.14
N PRO A 512 -4.75 -46.19 18.71
CA PRO A 512 -4.54 -47.27 17.74
C PRO A 512 -3.94 -46.78 16.42
N GLY A 513 -4.42 -45.65 15.88
CA GLY A 513 -3.88 -45.05 14.66
C GLY A 513 -2.44 -44.57 14.83
N GLY A 514 -2.10 -43.97 15.98
CA GLY A 514 -0.75 -43.52 16.30
C GLY A 514 0.23 -44.68 16.52
N ALA A 515 -0.19 -45.74 17.19
CA ALA A 515 0.61 -46.95 17.34
C ALA A 515 0.86 -47.66 16.00
N ALA A 516 -0.17 -47.74 15.15
CA ALA A 516 -0.03 -48.29 13.80
C ALA A 516 0.91 -47.43 12.92
N LEU A 517 0.85 -46.10 13.04
CA LEU A 517 1.78 -45.20 12.37
C LEU A 517 3.21 -45.42 12.85
N ALA A 518 3.43 -45.49 14.18
CA ALA A 518 4.75 -45.74 14.75
C ALA A 518 5.33 -47.08 14.27
N GLU A 519 4.52 -48.14 14.23
CA GLU A 519 4.98 -49.46 13.76
C GLU A 519 5.28 -49.46 12.26
N LYS A 520 4.48 -48.74 11.45
CA LYS A 520 4.77 -48.51 10.04
C LYS A 520 6.12 -47.80 9.86
N LEU A 521 6.38 -46.73 10.62
CA LEU A 521 7.65 -46.01 10.57
C LEU A 521 8.82 -46.93 10.93
N ARG A 522 8.68 -47.73 12.00
CA ARG A 522 9.70 -48.67 12.46
C ARG A 522 10.05 -49.70 11.38
N LEU A 523 9.05 -50.33 10.78
CA LEU A 523 9.22 -51.34 9.73
C LEU A 523 9.84 -50.76 8.45
N GLU A 524 9.39 -49.59 8.02
CA GLU A 524 9.94 -48.89 6.86
C GLU A 524 11.40 -48.48 7.09
N LEU A 525 11.71 -47.93 8.27
CA LEU A 525 13.08 -47.59 8.64
C LEU A 525 13.98 -48.83 8.64
N GLU A 526 13.59 -49.91 9.33
CA GLU A 526 14.36 -51.16 9.36
C GLU A 526 14.58 -51.73 7.96
N THR A 527 13.55 -51.69 7.10
CA THR A 527 13.64 -52.23 5.73
C THR A 527 14.59 -51.40 4.87
N VAL A 528 14.44 -50.07 4.87
CA VAL A 528 15.22 -49.17 4.01
C VAL A 528 16.67 -49.08 4.48
N THR A 529 16.92 -48.98 5.79
CA THR A 529 18.27 -48.84 6.33
C THR A 529 19.06 -50.13 6.28
N ARG A 530 18.41 -51.31 6.30
CA ARG A 530 19.12 -52.59 6.11
C ARG A 530 19.80 -52.68 4.74
N ALA A 531 19.32 -51.93 3.75
CA ALA A 531 19.91 -51.85 2.42
C ALA A 531 21.00 -50.76 2.30
N THR A 532 21.27 -49.98 3.35
CA THR A 532 22.32 -48.94 3.34
C THR A 532 23.63 -49.45 3.94
N PRO A 533 24.77 -48.80 3.65
CA PRO A 533 26.06 -49.17 4.24
C PRO A 533 26.14 -49.07 5.76
N VAL A 534 25.26 -48.26 6.36
CA VAL A 534 25.17 -48.03 7.81
C VAL A 534 23.75 -48.36 8.24
N PRO A 535 23.46 -49.64 8.55
CA PRO A 535 22.13 -50.03 9.02
C PRO A 535 21.90 -49.48 10.42
N PHE A 536 20.70 -48.94 10.65
CA PHE A 536 20.28 -48.43 11.95
C PHE A 536 18.79 -48.66 12.18
N THR A 537 18.42 -48.78 13.45
CA THR A 537 17.03 -48.90 13.90
C THR A 537 16.66 -47.68 14.74
N ALA A 538 15.39 -47.60 15.14
CA ALA A 538 14.93 -46.55 16.04
C ALA A 538 13.96 -47.12 17.08
N SER A 539 13.94 -46.47 18.25
CA SER A 539 12.99 -46.72 19.33
C SER A 539 11.88 -45.65 19.28
N PHE A 540 10.63 -46.07 19.48
CA PHE A 540 9.45 -45.21 19.35
C PHE A 540 8.63 -45.24 20.63
N GLY A 541 8.32 -44.07 21.18
CA GLY A 541 7.38 -43.89 22.29
C GLY A 541 6.13 -43.17 21.85
N VAL A 542 4.97 -43.78 22.06
CA VAL A 542 3.67 -43.27 21.61
C VAL A 542 2.86 -42.82 22.81
N ALA A 543 2.34 -41.59 22.78
CA ALA A 543 1.45 -41.08 23.82
C ALA A 543 0.22 -40.40 23.21
N VAL A 544 -0.95 -40.79 23.69
CA VAL A 544 -2.24 -40.20 23.28
C VAL A 544 -2.53 -39.00 24.16
N TYR A 545 -2.94 -37.90 23.55
CA TYR A 545 -3.32 -36.68 24.24
C TYR A 545 -4.52 -36.90 25.16
N VAL A 546 -4.37 -36.48 26.41
CA VAL A 546 -5.43 -36.41 27.42
C VAL A 546 -5.94 -34.98 27.46
N PRO A 547 -7.24 -34.73 27.19
CA PRO A 547 -7.79 -33.38 27.15
C PRO A 547 -7.47 -32.55 28.40
N GLY A 548 -6.97 -31.33 28.19
CA GLY A 548 -6.58 -30.40 29.24
C GLY A 548 -5.21 -30.63 29.88
N GLU A 549 -4.43 -31.64 29.46
CA GLU A 549 -3.05 -31.79 29.91
C GLU A 549 -2.10 -30.79 29.19
N PRO A 550 -1.02 -30.33 29.84
CA PRO A 550 0.01 -29.55 29.17
C PRO A 550 0.72 -30.35 28.05
N PRO A 551 1.05 -29.73 26.91
CA PRO A 551 1.81 -30.39 25.83
C PRO A 551 3.12 -31.03 26.30
N GLU A 552 3.76 -30.43 27.31
CA GLU A 552 5.00 -30.93 27.91
C GLU A 552 4.79 -32.28 28.59
N THR A 553 3.65 -32.47 29.27
CA THR A 553 3.28 -33.74 29.91
C THR A 553 3.03 -34.83 28.87
N LEU A 554 2.40 -34.47 27.75
CA LEU A 554 2.19 -35.39 26.64
C LEU A 554 3.53 -35.90 26.07
N VAL A 555 4.48 -35.00 25.83
CA VAL A 555 5.82 -35.37 25.34
C VAL A 555 6.58 -36.19 26.39
N GLN A 556 6.47 -35.85 27.68
CA GLN A 556 7.09 -36.61 28.76
C GLN A 556 6.61 -38.06 28.80
N ARG A 557 5.30 -38.30 28.65
CA ARG A 557 4.75 -39.67 28.57
C ARG A 557 5.28 -40.44 27.37
N ALA A 558 5.41 -39.77 26.21
CA ALA A 558 6.03 -40.36 25.02
C ALA A 558 7.52 -40.68 25.24
N ASP A 559 8.26 -39.81 25.93
CA ASP A 559 9.66 -40.04 26.30
C ASP A 559 9.82 -41.25 27.22
N GLU A 560 8.99 -41.37 28.27
CA GLU A 560 8.99 -42.53 29.16
C GLU A 560 8.69 -43.84 28.42
N ALA A 561 7.77 -43.83 27.45
CA ALA A 561 7.50 -44.97 26.59
C ALA A 561 8.70 -45.29 25.68
N MET A 562 9.31 -44.29 25.04
CA MET A 562 10.51 -44.47 24.22
C MET A 562 11.69 -45.02 25.03
N TYR A 563 11.83 -44.58 26.28
CA TYR A 563 12.84 -45.10 27.19
C TYR A 563 12.63 -46.59 27.48
N ARG A 564 11.38 -47.02 27.76
CA ARG A 564 11.03 -48.45 27.86
C ARG A 564 11.36 -49.21 26.58
N ALA A 565 11.16 -48.61 25.41
CA ALA A 565 11.51 -49.24 24.14
C ALA A 565 13.03 -49.51 24.06
N LYS A 566 13.85 -48.56 24.53
CA LYS A 566 15.32 -48.69 24.58
C LYS A 566 15.78 -49.76 25.57
N GLU A 567 15.14 -49.89 26.73
CA GLU A 567 15.48 -50.90 27.75
C GLU A 567 15.04 -52.30 27.35
N SER A 568 13.86 -52.42 26.73
CA SER A 568 13.28 -53.72 26.34
C SER A 568 13.92 -54.33 25.08
N GLY A 569 15.01 -53.76 24.57
CA GLY A 569 15.80 -54.33 23.47
C GLY A 569 15.84 -53.49 22.19
N ARG A 570 15.33 -52.25 22.20
CA ARG A 570 15.34 -51.31 21.06
C ARG A 570 14.54 -51.82 19.86
N ASN A 571 14.59 -51.09 18.73
CA ASN A 571 13.85 -51.39 17.49
C ASN A 571 12.40 -51.81 17.74
N ARG A 572 11.65 -50.98 18.48
CA ARG A 572 10.27 -51.28 18.86
C ARG A 572 9.47 -50.03 19.18
N VAL A 573 8.16 -50.23 19.23
CA VAL A 573 7.17 -49.24 19.65
C VAL A 573 6.69 -49.61 21.06
N GLU A 574 6.69 -48.64 21.96
CA GLU A 574 6.05 -48.72 23.27
C GLU A 574 4.98 -47.63 23.38
N VAL A 575 3.86 -47.96 24.02
CA VAL A 575 2.76 -47.02 24.26
C VAL A 575 2.74 -46.61 25.73
N ALA A 576 2.45 -45.34 25.99
CA ALA A 576 2.43 -44.73 27.32
C ALA A 576 1.23 -45.14 28.17
#